data_AF-A0A661QGW4-F1
#
_entry.id   AF-A0A661QGW4-F1
#
_cell.length_a   1.000
_cell.length_b   1.000
_cell.length_c   1.000
_cell.angle_alpha   90.00
_cell.angle_beta   90.00
_cell.angle_gamma   90.00
#
_symmetry.space_group_name_H-M   'P 1'
#
loop_
_entity.id
_entity.type
_entity.pdbx_description
1 polymer ?
#
loop_
_entity_poly.entity_id
_entity_poly.type
_entity_poly.pdbx_seq_one_letter_code
_entity_poly.pdbx_strand_id
1 'polypeptide(L)'
;MNNKEENYLFEVSWEVCNKVGGINTVIKSKAPQLIRHYKDKYCLIGPYFPKKAVTEFQERIPSDKLQNIFERLRGEGIICHYGKWLINGGPNTILIDYTGYIHRNNEIKARLWERYRIDSLGTYFHDFDEPILWGHTVGRLLEEISKSFR
;
A
#
# COMPACT_ATOMS: atom_id res chain seq x y z
N MET A 1 -4.65 17.88 30.51
CA MET A 1 -4.15 16.60 29.95
C MET A 1 -4.61 16.57 28.50
N ASN A 2 -3.71 16.81 27.53
CA ASN A 2 -4.08 16.83 26.12
C ASN A 2 -4.41 15.41 25.67
N ASN A 3 -5.68 15.19 25.36
CA ASN A 3 -6.16 13.98 24.68
C ASN A 3 -5.59 14.04 23.26
N LYS A 4 -4.37 13.53 23.07
CA LYS A 4 -3.72 13.53 21.76
C LYS A 4 -4.44 12.48 20.92
N GLU A 5 -5.22 12.92 19.94
CA GLU A 5 -5.89 12.03 18.99
C GLU A 5 -4.90 10.99 18.48
N GLU A 6 -5.27 9.72 18.64
CA GLU A 6 -4.45 8.58 18.30
C GLU A 6 -4.42 8.38 16.78
N ASN A 7 -3.62 9.17 16.07
CA ASN A 7 -3.58 9.14 14.62
C ASN A 7 -2.69 8.00 14.09
N TYR A 8 -3.25 7.20 13.19
CA TYR A 8 -2.49 6.25 12.36
C TYR A 8 -1.82 6.98 11.19
N LEU A 9 -0.58 6.62 10.88
CA LEU A 9 0.15 7.13 9.73
C LEU A 9 0.37 6.00 8.73
N PHE A 10 -0.25 6.13 7.56
CA PHE A 10 0.02 5.28 6.40
C PHE A 10 0.88 6.05 5.40
N GLU A 11 2.07 5.53 5.11
CA GLU A 11 2.95 6.08 4.07
C GLU A 11 2.99 5.14 2.88
N VAL A 12 2.56 5.63 1.72
CA VAL A 12 2.36 4.86 0.50
C VAL A 12 3.44 5.22 -0.50
N SER A 13 4.13 4.22 -1.06
CA SER A 13 5.06 4.44 -2.16
C SER A 13 5.33 3.16 -2.94
N TRP A 14 5.49 3.32 -4.26
CA TRP A 14 5.94 2.25 -5.16
C TRP A 14 7.29 1.66 -4.75
N GLU A 15 8.10 2.42 -4.01
CA GLU A 15 9.45 2.05 -3.62
C GLU A 15 9.54 1.35 -2.24
N VAL A 16 8.42 1.12 -1.56
CA VAL A 16 8.37 0.29 -0.33
C VAL A 16 8.64 -1.17 -0.69
N CYS A 17 9.66 -1.78 -0.08
CA CYS A 17 10.17 -3.12 -0.41
C CYS A 17 10.58 -3.31 -1.90
N ASN A 18 10.72 -2.23 -2.66
CA ASN A 18 11.00 -2.27 -4.08
C ASN A 18 11.94 -1.11 -4.48
N LYS A 19 13.25 -1.35 -4.44
CA LYS A 19 14.21 -0.30 -4.82
C LYS A 19 14.19 -0.08 -6.33
N VAL A 20 13.68 1.08 -6.75
CA VAL A 20 13.70 1.56 -8.15
C VAL A 20 14.64 2.75 -8.28
N GLY A 21 14.57 3.69 -7.34
CA GLY A 21 15.34 4.94 -7.36
C GLY A 21 15.67 5.45 -5.97
N GLY A 22 15.64 6.79 -5.83
CA GLY A 22 16.04 7.49 -4.61
C GLY A 22 14.99 7.47 -3.50
N ILE A 23 13.70 7.28 -3.83
CA ILE A 23 12.61 7.35 -2.83
C ILE A 23 12.74 6.20 -1.84
N ASN A 24 13.18 5.02 -2.28
CA ASN A 24 13.51 3.91 -1.40
C ASN A 24 14.46 4.34 -0.27
N THR A 25 15.56 5.03 -0.63
CA THR A 25 16.55 5.53 0.34
C THR A 25 15.95 6.57 1.28
N VAL A 26 15.11 7.47 0.77
CA VAL A 26 14.41 8.49 1.58
C VAL A 26 13.50 7.84 2.61
N ILE A 27 12.70 6.84 2.22
CA ILE A 27 11.81 6.13 3.15
C ILE A 27 12.65 5.36 4.18
N LYS A 28 13.69 4.64 3.74
CA LYS A 28 14.59 3.87 4.63
C LYS A 28 15.26 4.76 5.69
N SER A 29 15.71 5.96 5.32
CA SER A 29 16.40 6.87 6.25
C SER A 29 15.45 7.60 7.21
N LYS A 30 14.19 7.80 6.83
CA LYS A 30 13.15 8.45 7.65
C LYS A 30 12.41 7.48 8.58
N ALA A 31 12.31 6.20 8.21
CA ALA A 31 11.52 5.21 8.93
C ALA A 31 11.83 5.15 10.45
N PRO A 32 13.10 5.14 10.92
CA PRO A 32 13.38 5.08 12.35
C PRO A 32 12.77 6.24 13.15
N GLN A 33 12.79 7.45 12.60
CA GLN A 33 12.24 8.65 13.23
C GLN A 33 10.72 8.58 13.32
N LEU A 34 10.06 8.10 12.26
CA LEU A 34 8.60 7.93 12.27
C LEU A 34 8.16 6.82 13.21
N ILE A 35 8.90 5.72 13.29
CA ILE A 35 8.64 4.65 14.26
C ILE A 35 8.78 5.19 15.69
N ARG A 36 9.76 6.05 15.98
CA ARG A 36 9.87 6.67 17.32
C ARG A 36 8.66 7.52 17.68
N HIS A 37 8.06 8.21 16.69
CA HIS A 37 6.92 9.10 16.92
C HIS A 37 5.58 8.35 16.98
N TYR A 38 5.33 7.47 16.02
CA TYR A 38 4.04 6.81 15.80
C TYR A 38 4.01 5.36 16.32
N LYS A 39 5.18 4.78 16.61
CA LYS A 39 5.33 3.39 17.05
C LYS A 39 4.64 2.43 16.09
N ASP A 40 3.79 1.57 16.63
CA ASP A 40 2.97 0.56 15.97
C ASP A 40 1.86 1.15 15.07
N LYS A 41 1.63 2.47 15.13
CA LYS A 41 0.66 3.18 14.29
C LYS A 41 1.24 3.72 12.97
N TYR A 42 2.53 3.51 12.73
CA TYR A 42 3.16 3.78 11.43
C TYR A 42 3.22 2.51 10.58
N CYS A 43 2.58 2.58 9.40
CA CYS A 43 2.53 1.49 8.45
C CYS A 43 2.90 1.98 7.05
N LEU A 44 3.81 1.26 6.40
CA LEU A 44 4.18 1.48 5.01
C LEU A 44 3.30 0.62 4.09
N ILE A 45 2.98 1.14 2.91
CA ILE A 45 2.23 0.40 1.89
C ILE A 45 3.00 0.42 0.57
N GLY A 46 3.23 -0.77 0.01
CA GLY A 46 3.96 -0.98 -1.24
C GLY A 46 3.29 -1.98 -2.18
N PRO A 47 3.77 -2.12 -3.41
CA PRO A 47 3.39 -3.21 -4.30
C PRO A 47 4.06 -4.52 -3.84
N TYR A 48 3.34 -5.64 -3.99
CA TYR A 48 3.90 -6.96 -3.75
C TYR A 48 4.59 -7.50 -5.01
N PHE A 49 5.92 -7.64 -4.93
CA PHE A 49 6.70 -8.32 -5.96
C PHE A 49 7.38 -9.55 -5.34
N PRO A 50 6.95 -10.78 -5.65
CA PRO A 50 7.43 -12.00 -4.99
C PRO A 50 8.96 -12.10 -4.91
N LYS A 51 9.65 -11.82 -6.04
CA LYS A 51 11.12 -11.88 -6.12
C LYS A 51 11.83 -10.88 -5.19
N LYS A 52 11.22 -9.73 -4.91
CA LYS A 52 11.77 -8.70 -4.02
C LYS A 52 11.39 -8.95 -2.57
N ALA A 53 10.14 -9.40 -2.34
CA ALA A 53 9.61 -9.67 -1.01
C ALA A 53 10.44 -10.72 -0.27
N VAL A 54 10.93 -11.76 -0.96
CA VAL A 54 11.77 -12.83 -0.37
C VAL A 54 12.97 -12.28 0.43
N THR A 55 13.57 -11.17 0.00
CA THR A 55 14.78 -10.62 0.64
C THR A 55 14.51 -9.37 1.47
N GLU A 56 13.48 -8.59 1.13
CA GLU A 56 13.19 -7.31 1.79
C GLU A 56 12.08 -7.42 2.83
N PHE A 57 11.27 -8.46 2.84
CA PHE A 57 10.04 -8.51 3.61
C PHE A 57 9.96 -9.76 4.48
N GLN A 58 9.58 -9.56 5.74
CA GLN A 58 9.29 -10.65 6.66
C GLN A 58 7.80 -10.67 6.96
N GLU A 59 7.12 -11.70 6.48
CA GLU A 59 5.69 -11.88 6.68
C GLU A 59 5.35 -12.10 8.16
N ARG A 60 4.22 -11.54 8.59
CA ARG A 60 3.68 -11.63 9.94
C ARG A 60 2.18 -11.82 9.88
N ILE A 61 1.64 -12.38 10.96
CA ILE A 61 0.20 -12.50 11.12
C ILE A 61 -0.35 -11.09 11.44
N PRO A 62 -1.30 -10.56 10.64
CA PRO A 62 -1.96 -9.29 10.94
C PRO A 62 -2.91 -9.44 12.14
N SER A 63 -3.40 -8.33 12.68
CA SER A 63 -4.47 -8.38 13.68
C SER A 63 -5.77 -8.91 13.08
N ASP A 64 -6.67 -9.46 13.90
CA ASP A 64 -7.98 -9.98 13.44
C ASP A 64 -8.77 -8.95 12.62
N LYS A 65 -8.70 -7.67 13.01
CA LYS A 65 -9.32 -6.57 12.27
C LYS A 65 -8.76 -6.44 10.85
N LEU A 66 -7.44 -6.47 10.70
CA LEU A 66 -6.78 -6.41 9.39
C LEU A 66 -7.00 -7.69 8.59
N GLN A 67 -6.99 -8.86 9.23
CA GLN A 67 -7.29 -10.13 8.57
C GLN A 67 -8.68 -10.11 7.94
N ASN A 68 -9.69 -9.64 8.68
CA ASN A 68 -11.06 -9.50 8.16
C ASN A 68 -11.16 -8.52 6.98
N ILE A 69 -10.38 -7.43 7.00
CA ILE A 69 -10.28 -6.50 5.86
C ILE A 69 -9.65 -7.20 4.65
N PHE A 70 -8.53 -7.91 4.85
CA PHE A 70 -7.83 -8.60 3.78
C PHE A 70 -8.67 -9.68 3.12
N GLU A 71 -9.48 -10.41 3.88
CA GLU A 71 -10.39 -11.41 3.29
C GLU A 71 -11.50 -10.79 2.43
N ARG A 72 -12.02 -9.60 2.81
CA ARG A 72 -12.97 -8.88 1.95
C ARG A 72 -12.30 -8.43 0.65
N LEU A 73 -11.11 -7.84 0.75
CA LEU A 73 -10.33 -7.39 -0.40
C LEU A 73 -9.91 -8.56 -1.31
N ARG A 74 -9.61 -9.72 -0.74
CA ARG A 74 -9.31 -10.94 -1.49
C ARG A 74 -10.48 -11.35 -2.39
N GLY A 75 -11.72 -11.20 -1.90
CA GLY A 75 -12.94 -11.41 -2.69
C GLY A 75 -13.08 -10.46 -3.89
N GLU A 76 -12.43 -9.30 -3.84
CA GLU A 76 -12.34 -8.33 -4.95
C GLU A 76 -11.15 -8.60 -5.90
N GLY A 77 -10.28 -9.56 -5.56
CA GLY A 77 -9.05 -9.85 -6.31
C GLY A 77 -7.82 -9.04 -5.86
N ILE A 78 -7.87 -8.45 -4.65
CA ILE A 78 -6.77 -7.69 -4.04
C ILE A 78 -6.19 -8.51 -2.89
N ILE A 79 -4.95 -8.97 -3.02
CA ILE A 79 -4.28 -9.77 -1.99
C ILE A 79 -3.32 -8.85 -1.21
N CYS A 80 -3.42 -8.87 0.12
CA CYS A 80 -2.57 -8.07 1.01
C CYS A 80 -1.67 -8.97 1.84
N HIS A 81 -0.37 -8.70 1.81
CA HIS A 81 0.65 -9.34 2.63
C HIS A 81 1.06 -8.40 3.76
N TYR A 82 0.89 -8.82 5.01
CA TYR A 82 1.28 -8.03 6.18
C TYR A 82 2.57 -8.55 6.81
N GLY A 83 3.40 -7.62 7.27
CA GLY A 83 4.71 -7.97 7.78
C GLY A 83 5.55 -6.77 8.15
N LYS A 84 6.86 -6.98 8.08
CA LYS A 84 7.89 -5.99 8.39
C LYS A 84 8.81 -5.81 7.19
N TRP A 85 9.10 -4.56 6.82
CA TRP A 85 10.22 -4.29 5.93
C TRP A 85 11.54 -4.48 6.70
N LEU A 86 12.44 -5.30 6.17
CA LEU A 86 13.77 -5.62 6.71
C LEU A 86 14.76 -4.45 6.54
N ILE A 87 14.46 -3.34 7.20
CA ILE A 87 15.27 -2.12 7.28
C ILE A 87 15.41 -1.70 8.74
N ASN A 88 16.22 -0.67 9.00
CA ASN A 88 16.37 -0.14 10.36
C ASN A 88 15.01 0.24 10.97
N GLY A 89 14.74 -0.28 12.18
CA GLY A 89 13.50 -0.08 12.92
C GLY A 89 12.37 -1.08 12.59
N GLY A 90 12.41 -1.79 11.46
CA GLY A 90 11.38 -2.79 11.11
C GLY A 90 9.95 -2.24 11.15
N PRO A 91 9.59 -1.26 10.30
CA PRO A 91 8.23 -0.69 10.27
C PRO A 91 7.18 -1.74 9.90
N ASN A 92 5.94 -1.58 10.38
CA ASN A 92 4.81 -2.36 9.88
C ASN A 92 4.66 -2.07 8.37
N THR A 93 4.36 -3.09 7.58
CA THR A 93 4.28 -2.95 6.12
C THR A 93 3.19 -3.84 5.55
N ILE A 94 2.39 -3.29 4.64
CA ILE A 94 1.43 -4.01 3.82
C ILE A 94 1.89 -3.96 2.37
N LEU A 95 2.07 -5.12 1.75
CA LEU A 95 2.37 -5.23 0.33
C LEU A 95 1.12 -5.72 -0.40
N ILE A 96 0.73 -5.03 -1.46
CA ILE A 96 -0.50 -5.32 -2.22
C ILE A 96 -0.14 -6.01 -3.54
N ASP A 97 -0.65 -7.23 -3.72
CA ASP A 97 -0.74 -7.87 -5.01
C ASP A 97 -2.06 -7.46 -5.68
N TYR A 98 -1.95 -6.67 -6.75
CA TYR A 98 -3.05 -6.13 -7.53
C TYR A 98 -3.31 -6.91 -8.82
N THR A 99 -2.59 -8.02 -9.07
CA THR A 99 -2.67 -8.75 -10.34
C THR A 99 -4.07 -9.30 -10.60
N GLY A 100 -4.77 -9.77 -9.57
CA GLY A 100 -6.17 -10.19 -9.63
C GLY A 100 -7.14 -9.06 -10.03
N TYR A 101 -6.73 -7.80 -9.91
CA TYR A 101 -7.55 -6.62 -10.20
C TYR A 101 -7.33 -6.03 -11.61
N ILE A 102 -6.34 -6.54 -12.38
CA ILE A 102 -5.97 -6.01 -13.71
C ILE A 102 -7.16 -5.97 -14.67
N HIS A 103 -8.08 -6.93 -14.58
CA HIS A 103 -9.27 -7.00 -15.44
C HIS A 103 -10.19 -5.76 -15.31
N ARG A 104 -10.09 -5.00 -14.22
CA ARG A 104 -10.87 -3.75 -13.98
C ARG A 104 -10.17 -2.48 -14.45
N ASN A 105 -9.03 -2.59 -15.12
CA ASN A 105 -8.24 -1.43 -15.55
C ASN A 105 -9.05 -0.43 -16.41
N ASN A 106 -9.83 -0.93 -17.37
CA ASN A 106 -10.66 -0.08 -18.22
C ASN A 106 -11.75 0.66 -17.41
N GLU A 107 -12.31 0.03 -16.38
CA GLU A 107 -13.26 0.66 -15.46
C GLU A 107 -12.61 1.81 -14.67
N ILE A 108 -11.37 1.61 -14.20
CA ILE A 108 -10.60 2.63 -13.50
C ILE A 108 -10.32 3.82 -14.44
N LYS A 109 -9.82 3.56 -15.66
CA LYS A 109 -9.52 4.60 -16.65
C LYS A 109 -10.77 5.40 -17.03
N ALA A 110 -11.90 4.73 -17.25
CA ALA A 110 -13.17 5.39 -17.51
C ALA A 110 -13.56 6.36 -16.37
N ARG A 111 -13.48 5.92 -15.11
CA ARG A 111 -13.76 6.79 -13.95
C ARG A 111 -12.81 7.98 -13.83
N LEU A 112 -11.51 7.77 -14.10
CA LEU A 112 -10.52 8.85 -14.05
C LEU A 112 -10.81 9.92 -15.11
N TRP A 113 -11.19 9.51 -16.32
CA TRP A 113 -11.62 10.42 -17.37
C TRP A 113 -12.93 11.15 -17.01
N GLU A 114 -13.95 10.42 -16.58
CA GLU A 114 -15.27 10.98 -16.27
C GLU A 114 -15.23 12.01 -15.14
N ARG A 115 -14.45 11.74 -14.09
CA ARG A 115 -14.38 12.61 -12.90
C ARG A 115 -13.33 13.72 -13.00
N TYR A 116 -12.20 13.42 -13.62
CA TYR A 116 -11.01 14.29 -13.56
C TYR A 116 -10.43 14.64 -14.92
N ARG A 117 -10.99 14.12 -16.02
CA ARG A 117 -10.49 14.33 -17.39
C ARG A 117 -9.03 13.89 -17.58
N ILE A 118 -8.61 12.87 -16.84
CA ILE A 118 -7.30 12.23 -17.05
C ILE A 118 -7.43 11.31 -18.26
N ASP A 119 -6.76 11.67 -19.36
CA ASP A 119 -6.71 10.90 -20.59
C ASP A 119 -5.64 9.78 -20.48
N SER A 120 -5.98 8.61 -21.02
CA SER A 120 -5.12 7.42 -21.08
C SER A 120 -4.83 6.97 -22.52
N LEU A 121 -5.17 7.76 -23.53
CA LEU A 121 -4.86 7.44 -24.92
C LEU A 121 -3.35 7.55 -25.17
N GLY A 122 -2.79 6.53 -25.84
CA GLY A 122 -1.37 6.49 -26.18
C GLY A 122 -0.42 6.19 -25.01
N THR A 123 -0.93 5.81 -23.84
CA THR A 123 -0.10 5.46 -22.69
C THR A 123 0.46 4.04 -22.77
N TYR A 124 1.61 3.82 -22.13
CA TYR A 124 2.20 2.49 -21.97
C TYR A 124 1.77 1.85 -20.65
N PHE A 125 1.60 0.53 -20.67
CA PHE A 125 1.08 -0.22 -19.52
C PHE A 125 1.90 0.00 -18.23
N HIS A 126 3.22 -0.05 -18.32
CA HIS A 126 4.10 0.08 -17.15
C HIS A 126 4.18 1.50 -16.59
N ASP A 127 3.92 2.51 -17.41
CA ASP A 127 4.06 3.92 -17.01
C ASP A 127 2.73 4.51 -16.53
N PHE A 128 1.59 3.92 -16.91
CA PHE A 128 0.27 4.45 -16.60
C PHE A 128 -0.63 3.41 -15.94
N ASP A 129 -0.96 2.33 -16.64
CA ASP A 129 -1.96 1.35 -16.20
C ASP A 129 -1.57 0.68 -14.87
N GLU A 130 -0.31 0.30 -14.73
CA GLU A 130 0.20 -0.36 -13.52
C GLU A 130 0.17 0.55 -12.28
N PRO A 131 0.69 1.80 -12.32
CA PRO A 131 0.53 2.76 -11.23
C PRO A 131 -0.92 3.09 -10.85
N ILE A 132 -1.83 3.26 -11.82
CA ILE A 132 -3.24 3.58 -11.50
C ILE A 132 -3.99 2.38 -10.92
N LEU A 133 -3.68 1.16 -11.40
CA LEU A 133 -4.26 -0.07 -10.88
C LEU A 133 -3.87 -0.25 -9.42
N TRP A 134 -2.57 -0.20 -9.14
CA TRP A 134 -2.06 -0.32 -7.78
C TRP A 134 -2.54 0.84 -6.89
N GLY A 135 -2.52 2.08 -7.39
CA GLY A 135 -3.05 3.22 -6.64
C GLY A 135 -4.53 3.06 -6.28
N HIS A 136 -5.34 2.49 -7.17
CA HIS A 136 -6.73 2.17 -6.89
C HIS A 136 -6.89 1.10 -5.80
N THR A 137 -6.10 0.03 -5.83
CA THR A 137 -6.16 -1.02 -4.81
C THR A 137 -5.68 -0.54 -3.43
N VAL A 138 -4.69 0.36 -3.39
CA VAL A 138 -4.32 1.06 -2.15
C VAL A 138 -5.50 1.89 -1.63
N GLY A 139 -6.20 2.61 -2.50
CA GLY A 139 -7.40 3.37 -2.13
C GLY A 139 -8.48 2.48 -1.53
N ARG A 140 -8.76 1.32 -2.13
CA ARG A 140 -9.71 0.32 -1.60
C ARG A 140 -9.30 -0.20 -0.22
N LEU A 141 -8.02 -0.51 -0.02
CA LEU A 141 -7.49 -0.93 1.29
C LEU A 141 -7.71 0.14 2.36
N LEU A 142 -7.33 1.39 2.07
CA LEU A 142 -7.47 2.50 3.02
C LEU A 142 -8.94 2.83 3.31
N GLU A 143 -9.83 2.66 2.33
CA GLU A 143 -11.27 2.79 2.52
C GLU A 143 -11.79 1.76 3.53
N GLU A 144 -11.45 0.48 3.37
CA GLU A 144 -11.87 -0.59 4.29
C GLU A 144 -11.25 -0.46 5.70
N ILE A 145 -10.01 0.00 5.78
CA ILE A 145 -9.37 0.41 7.03
C ILE A 145 -10.21 1.51 7.68
N SER A 146 -10.50 2.61 6.96
CA SER A 146 -11.22 3.75 7.53
C SER A 146 -12.61 3.41 8.09
N LYS A 147 -13.32 2.45 7.48
CA LYS A 147 -14.62 1.94 7.97
C LYS A 147 -14.50 1.19 9.29
N SER A 148 -13.36 0.56 9.54
CA SER A 148 -13.10 -0.29 10.72
C SER A 148 -12.54 0.48 11.92
N PHE A 149 -12.14 1.75 11.73
CA PHE A 149 -11.64 2.66 12.77
C PHE A 149 -12.65 3.76 13.15
N ARG A 150 -13.91 3.61 12.76
CA ARG A 150 -15.04 4.41 13.27
C ARG A 150 -15.64 3.80 14.53
#